data_AF-A0A8C6C3M1-F1
#
_entry.id   AF-A0A8C6C3M1-F1
#
_cell.length_a   1.000
_cell.length_b   1.000
_cell.length_c   1.000
_cell.angle_alpha   90.00
_cell.angle_beta   90.00
_cell.angle_gamma   90.00
#
_symmetry.space_group_name_H-M   'P 1'
#
loop_
_entity.id
_entity.type
_entity.pdbx_description
1 polymer ?
#
loop_
_entity_poly.entity_id
_entity_poly.type
_entity_poly.pdbx_seq_one_letter_code
_entity_poly.pdbx_strand_id
1 'polypeptide(L)'
;IAKISSPTETERCIESLIAVFQKHAGRDSNNSKLSKAKFLIFMNTELGAFTKNQKYPGVLDRMMKKLDLDSDGQLDFQEFLNLIGGLAIACHDSFIKSTSSQK
;
A
#
# COMPACT_ATOMS: atom_id res chain seq x y z
N ILE A 1 -22.05 4.91 30.93
CA ILE A 1 -20.76 4.43 30.37
C ILE A 1 -21.05 4.02 28.93
N ALA A 2 -20.53 4.73 27.94
CA ALA A 2 -20.79 4.40 26.54
C ALA A 2 -20.17 3.02 26.23
N LYS A 3 -20.98 2.12 25.65
CA LYS A 3 -20.52 0.80 25.22
C LYS A 3 -19.61 1.02 24.02
N ILE A 4 -18.29 0.99 24.23
CA ILE A 4 -17.33 0.99 23.14
C ILE A 4 -17.49 -0.36 22.44
N SER A 5 -18.18 -0.37 21.31
CA SER A 5 -18.32 -1.57 20.48
C SER A 5 -16.95 -1.95 19.94
N SER A 6 -16.64 -3.24 19.90
CA SER A 6 -15.40 -3.70 19.25
C SER A 6 -15.44 -3.34 17.76
N PRO A 7 -14.30 -2.96 17.16
CA PRO A 7 -14.25 -2.64 15.73
C PRO A 7 -14.70 -3.83 14.90
N THR A 8 -15.44 -3.56 13.83
CA THR A 8 -15.74 -4.52 12.77
C THR A 8 -14.48 -4.85 11.98
N GLU A 9 -14.52 -5.92 11.19
CA GLU A 9 -13.34 -6.37 10.44
C GLU A 9 -12.83 -5.31 9.46
N THR A 10 -13.74 -4.64 8.76
CA THR A 10 -13.38 -3.55 7.84
C THR A 10 -12.73 -2.38 8.57
N GLU A 11 -13.25 -2.01 9.75
CA GLU A 11 -12.65 -0.96 10.58
C GLU A 11 -11.22 -1.34 11.00
N ARG A 12 -10.99 -2.59 11.41
CA ARG A 12 -9.63 -3.08 11.72
C ARG A 12 -8.69 -3.06 10.53
N CYS A 13 -9.18 -3.40 9.34
CA CYS A 13 -8.40 -3.32 8.11
C CYS A 13 -8.00 -1.88 7.80
N ILE A 14 -8.93 -0.93 7.93
CA ILE A 14 -8.65 0.51 7.73
C ILE A 14 -7.63 1.00 8.76
N GLU A 15 -7.82 0.67 10.04
CA GLU A 15 -6.86 0.99 11.11
C GLU A 15 -5.47 0.42 10.82
N SER A 16 -5.41 -0.82 10.32
CA SER A 16 -4.14 -1.47 9.95
C SER A 16 -3.44 -0.76 8.79
N LEU A 17 -4.18 -0.34 7.75
CA LEU A 17 -3.61 0.42 6.63
C LEU A 17 -3.04 1.77 7.10
N ILE A 18 -3.76 2.47 7.97
CA ILE A 18 -3.30 3.74 8.56
C ILE A 18 -2.03 3.50 9.39
N ALA A 19 -2.03 2.48 10.25
CA ALA A 19 -0.90 2.17 11.11
C ALA A 19 0.36 1.81 10.32
N VAL A 20 0.22 1.02 9.25
CA VAL A 20 1.33 0.67 8.36
C VAL A 20 1.86 1.91 7.64
N PHE A 21 0.98 2.76 7.09
CA PHE A 21 1.41 4.00 6.45
C PHE A 21 2.20 4.89 7.42
N GLN A 22 1.66 5.13 8.62
CA GLN A 22 2.30 5.97 9.64
C GLN A 22 3.64 5.40 10.11
N LYS A 23 3.74 4.07 10.28
CA LYS A 23 4.99 3.38 10.61
C LYS A 23 6.11 3.69 9.60
N HIS A 24 5.78 3.79 8.32
CA HIS A 24 6.76 4.05 7.26
C HIS A 24 6.94 5.54 6.94
N ALA A 25 5.90 6.37 7.07
CA ALA A 25 5.97 7.81 6.89
C ALA A 25 6.86 8.49 7.95
N GLY A 26 7.13 7.84 9.08
CA GLY A 26 8.04 8.29 10.12
C GLY A 26 7.32 9.02 11.26
N ARG A 27 8.11 9.56 12.21
CA ARG A 27 7.63 10.32 13.38
C ARG A 27 8.13 11.78 13.40
N ASP A 28 8.77 12.25 12.33
CA ASP A 28 9.40 13.56 12.22
C ASP A 28 8.39 14.65 11.82
N SER A 29 8.74 15.93 11.95
CA SER A 29 7.83 17.08 11.78
C SER A 29 7.13 17.21 10.41
N ASN A 30 7.39 16.31 9.45
CA ASN A 30 6.78 16.23 8.11
C ASN A 30 5.97 14.91 7.90
N ASN A 31 5.39 14.37 8.98
CA ASN A 31 4.74 13.04 9.15
C ASN A 31 3.58 12.64 8.22
N SER A 32 3.32 13.35 7.13
CA SER A 32 2.16 13.08 6.27
C SER A 32 2.46 12.30 4.99
N LYS A 33 3.75 12.09 4.63
CA LYS A 33 4.12 11.49 3.34
C LYS A 33 5.25 10.46 3.43
N LEU A 34 5.25 9.52 2.48
CA LEU A 34 6.31 8.55 2.24
C LEU A 34 7.30 9.09 1.22
N SER A 35 8.51 9.42 1.66
CA SER A 35 9.59 9.70 0.71
C SER A 35 9.92 8.47 -0.12
N LYS A 36 10.55 8.67 -1.28
CA LYS A 36 11.03 7.57 -2.14
C LYS A 36 11.80 6.48 -1.37
N ALA A 37 12.69 6.87 -0.44
CA ALA A 37 13.43 5.90 0.37
C ALA A 37 12.51 5.09 1.31
N LYS A 38 11.55 5.75 1.96
CA LYS A 38 10.56 5.11 2.85
C LYS A 38 9.62 4.19 2.06
N PHE A 39 9.21 4.59 0.86
CA PHE A 39 8.44 3.77 -0.05
C PHE A 39 9.20 2.49 -0.45
N LEU A 40 10.49 2.59 -0.78
CA LEU A 40 11.31 1.41 -1.08
C LEU A 40 11.41 0.45 0.11
N ILE A 41 11.56 0.98 1.33
CA ILE A 41 11.56 0.15 2.54
C ILE A 41 10.22 -0.56 2.68
N PHE A 42 9.10 0.17 2.62
CA PHE A 42 7.74 -0.39 2.66
C PHE A 42 7.54 -1.54 1.65
N MET A 43 7.92 -1.33 0.38
CA MET A 43 7.78 -2.33 -0.67
C MET A 43 8.59 -3.59 -0.39
N ASN A 44 9.77 -3.46 0.21
CA ASN A 44 10.62 -4.61 0.53
C ASN A 44 10.21 -5.33 1.82
N THR A 45 9.58 -4.64 2.77
CA THR A 45 9.17 -5.22 4.06
C THR A 45 7.75 -5.77 4.03
N GLU A 46 6.76 -4.93 3.71
CA GLU A 46 5.34 -5.29 3.77
C GLU A 46 4.91 -6.03 2.50
N LEU A 47 5.52 -5.69 1.36
CA LEU A 47 5.22 -6.30 0.05
C LEU A 47 6.40 -7.09 -0.52
N GLY A 48 7.26 -7.65 0.36
CA GLY A 48 8.50 -8.32 -0.04
C GLY A 48 8.30 -9.47 -1.05
N ALA A 49 7.21 -10.22 -0.94
CA ALA A 49 6.89 -11.28 -1.91
C ALA A 49 6.56 -10.71 -3.31
N PHE A 50 5.82 -9.60 -3.36
CA PHE A 50 5.52 -8.89 -4.61
C PHE A 50 6.79 -8.31 -5.23
N THR A 51 7.63 -7.69 -4.41
CA THR A 51 8.87 -7.03 -4.85
C THR A 51 9.93 -8.01 -5.34
N LYS A 52 10.10 -9.17 -4.68
CA LYS A 52 11.05 -10.22 -5.10
C LYS A 52 10.75 -10.82 -6.47
N ASN A 53 9.48 -10.81 -6.87
CA ASN A 53 9.07 -11.32 -8.18
C ASN A 53 9.33 -10.32 -9.32
N GLN A 54 9.70 -9.08 -9.01
CA GLN A 54 10.01 -8.08 -10.03
C GLN A 54 11.46 -8.20 -10.47
N LYS A 55 11.68 -8.76 -11.67
CA LYS A 55 13.02 -8.94 -12.26
C LYS A 55 13.61 -7.66 -12.87
N TYR A 56 12.86 -6.57 -12.92
CA TYR A 56 13.25 -5.37 -13.66
C TYR A 56 13.80 -4.27 -12.74
N PRO A 57 15.07 -3.87 -12.90
CA PRO A 57 15.58 -2.69 -12.23
C PRO A 57 14.76 -1.46 -12.65
N GLY A 58 14.35 -0.65 -11.67
CA GLY A 58 13.56 0.57 -11.89
C GLY A 58 12.04 0.38 -12.00
N VAL A 59 11.51 -0.81 -11.69
CA VAL A 59 10.04 -1.00 -11.56
C VAL A 59 9.46 -0.16 -10.42
N LEU A 60 10.14 -0.11 -9.27
CA LEU A 60 9.69 0.63 -8.09
C LEU A 60 9.78 2.14 -8.34
N ASP A 61 10.81 2.60 -9.06
CA ASP A 61 10.91 4.00 -9.47
C ASP A 61 9.76 4.42 -10.39
N ARG A 62 9.37 3.55 -11.32
CA ARG A 62 8.21 3.79 -12.21
C ARG A 62 6.89 3.75 -11.45
N MET A 63 6.74 2.84 -10.49
CA MET A 63 5.57 2.81 -9.62
C MET A 63 5.45 4.08 -8.80
N MET A 64 6.55 4.52 -8.16
CA MET A 64 6.60 5.78 -7.42
C MET A 64 6.13 6.94 -8.30
N LYS A 65 6.73 7.12 -9.48
CA LYS A 65 6.33 8.18 -10.43
C LYS A 65 4.87 8.12 -10.89
N LYS A 66 4.27 6.93 -10.91
CA LYS A 66 2.87 6.76 -11.31
C LYS A 66 1.91 7.09 -10.16
N LEU A 67 2.34 6.85 -8.93
CA LEU A 67 1.54 7.05 -7.72
C LEU A 67 1.65 8.49 -7.20
N ASP A 68 2.78 9.15 -7.42
CA ASP A 68 3.06 10.55 -7.10
C ASP A 68 2.31 11.47 -8.07
N LEU A 69 1.03 11.72 -7.75
CA LEU A 69 0.08 12.45 -8.60
C LEU A 69 0.33 13.96 -8.54
N ASP A 70 0.77 14.47 -7.38
CA ASP A 70 1.13 15.88 -7.22
C ASP A 70 2.58 16.19 -7.63
N SER A 71 3.38 15.15 -7.93
CA SER A 71 4.77 15.24 -8.39
C SER A 71 5.71 15.90 -7.39
N ASP A 72 5.45 15.77 -6.09
CA ASP A 72 6.31 16.29 -5.03
C ASP A 72 7.48 15.34 -4.65
N GLY A 73 7.53 14.16 -5.26
CA GLY A 73 8.55 13.14 -5.02
C GLY A 73 8.30 12.28 -3.78
N GLN A 74 7.12 12.38 -3.18
CA GLN A 74 6.67 11.62 -2.02
C GLN A 74 5.25 11.07 -2.27
N LEU A 75 4.77 10.18 -1.41
CA LEU A 75 3.39 9.68 -1.48
C LEU A 75 2.64 10.08 -0.22
N ASP A 76 1.56 10.83 -0.37
CA ASP A 76 0.59 11.02 0.69
C ASP A 76 -0.26 9.76 0.92
N PHE A 77 -1.19 9.83 1.88
CA PHE A 77 -2.02 8.67 2.22
C PHE A 77 -2.97 8.26 1.08
N GLN A 78 -3.48 9.21 0.29
CA GLN A 78 -4.35 8.91 -0.84
C GLN A 78 -3.55 8.21 -1.96
N GLU A 79 -2.37 8.71 -2.27
CA GLU A 79 -1.46 8.13 -3.25
C GLU A 79 -0.98 6.74 -2.84
N PHE A 80 -0.74 6.53 -1.54
CA PHE A 80 -0.51 5.21 -0.96
C PHE A 80 -1.73 4.28 -1.15
N LEU A 81 -2.96 4.74 -0.87
CA LEU A 81 -4.15 3.91 -1.05
C LEU A 81 -4.38 3.53 -2.51
N ASN A 82 -3.97 4.35 -3.48
CA ASN A 82 -4.02 3.99 -4.90
C ASN A 82 -3.17 2.74 -5.21
N LEU A 83 -2.01 2.59 -4.57
CA LEU A 83 -1.21 1.37 -4.68
C LEU A 83 -1.94 0.16 -4.10
N ILE A 84 -2.47 0.29 -2.87
CA ILE A 84 -3.15 -0.81 -2.18
C ILE A 84 -4.40 -1.24 -2.98
N GLY A 85 -5.19 -0.28 -3.45
CA GLY A 85 -6.35 -0.53 -4.31
C GLY A 85 -5.95 -1.23 -5.60
N GLY A 86 -4.88 -0.77 -6.27
CA GLY A 86 -4.37 -1.42 -7.48
C GLY A 86 -3.95 -2.87 -7.26
N LEU A 87 -3.29 -3.18 -6.14
CA LEU A 87 -2.91 -4.54 -5.77
C LEU A 87 -4.14 -5.39 -5.43
N ALA A 88 -5.10 -4.85 -4.69
CA ALA A 88 -6.32 -5.55 -4.32
C ALA A 88 -7.15 -5.92 -5.57
N ILE A 89 -7.28 -5.01 -6.54
CA ILE A 89 -7.94 -5.27 -7.82
C ILE A 89 -7.21 -6.38 -8.58
N ALA A 90 -5.88 -6.30 -8.70
CA ALA A 90 -5.11 -7.33 -9.40
C ALA A 90 -5.22 -8.73 -8.75
N CYS A 91 -5.23 -8.78 -7.41
CA CYS A 91 -5.43 -10.01 -6.66
C CYS A 91 -6.84 -10.58 -6.86
N HIS A 92 -7.86 -9.73 -6.79
CA HIS A 92 -9.26 -10.11 -7.03
C HIS A 92 -9.45 -10.66 -8.45
N ASP A 93 -8.92 -9.97 -9.48
CA ASP A 93 -8.99 -10.44 -10.86
C ASP A 93 -8.30 -11.79 -11.06
N SER A 94 -7.16 -12.01 -10.40
CA SER A 94 -6.43 -13.27 -10.46
C SER A 94 -7.23 -14.41 -9.83
N PHE A 95 -7.89 -14.15 -8.71
CA PHE A 95 -8.78 -15.11 -8.03
C PHE A 95 -9.98 -15.48 -8.91
N ILE A 96 -10.65 -14.50 -9.51
CA ILE A 96 -11.79 -14.75 -10.41
C ILE A 96 -11.36 -15.61 -11.62
N LYS A 97 -10.21 -15.29 -12.24
CA LYS A 97 -9.68 -16.08 -13.36
C LYS A 97 -9.36 -17.52 -12.95
N SER A 98 -8.72 -17.73 -11.79
CA SER A 98 -8.39 -19.08 -11.33
C SER A 98 -9.64 -19.92 -11.01
N THR A 99 -10.71 -19.30 -10.52
CA THR A 99 -11.98 -20.00 -10.26
C THR A 99 -12.75 -20.33 -11.54
N SER A 100 -12.53 -19.58 -12.62
CA SER A 100 -13.18 -19.80 -13.92
C SER A 100 -12.47 -20.86 -14.78
N SER A 101 -11.20 -21.18 -14.52
CA SER A 101 -10.46 -22.27 -15.18
C SER A 101 -10.66 -23.65 -14.52
N GLN A 102 -11.48 -23.75 -13.47
CA GLN A 102 -11.86 -25.02 -12.83
C GLN A 102 -13.28 -25.51 -13.23
N LYS A 103 -13.88 -24.91 -14.26
CA LYS A 103 -15.12 -25.37 -14.88
C LYS A 103 -14.88 -25.87 -16.30
#